data_AF-A0AAW9U0B4-F1
#
_entry.id   AF-A0AAW9U0B4-F1
#
_cell.length_a   1.000
_cell.length_b   1.000
_cell.length_c   1.000
_cell.angle_alpha   90.00
_cell.angle_beta   90.00
_cell.angle_gamma   90.00
#
_symmetry.space_group_name_H-M   'P 1'
#
loop_
_entity.id
_entity.type
_entity.pdbx_description
1 polymer ?
#
loop_
_entity_poly.entity_id
_entity_poly.type
_entity_poly.pdbx_seq_one_letter_code
_entity_poly.pdbx_strand_id
1 'polypeptide(L)'
;DAYTRFGAKPNRTPCSAQALRKRVLKDGMMPSINPIVDLYNAVSLKYAIPVGGENYDAYAGRPLLTVADGRERFETVMNGEVVIENPLPGEVIWRDDAGVTCRRWNWRQGTRTRLEATDRRMWFVLESLETMPVGALAEASDMLVEGLNTLMPDCLVFAQRIAV
;
A
#
# COMPACT_ATOMS: atom_id res chain seq x y z
N ASP A 1 -17.11 1.78 -7.70
CA ASP A 1 -17.94 0.66 -7.22
C ASP A 1 -17.46 0.15 -5.86
N ALA A 2 -16.31 -0.53 -5.73
CA ALA A 2 -15.80 -0.98 -4.43
C ALA A 2 -15.48 0.15 -3.42
N TYR A 3 -14.66 1.13 -3.81
CA TYR A 3 -14.23 2.24 -2.93
C TYR A 3 -15.39 3.09 -2.39
N THR A 4 -16.40 3.31 -3.21
CA THR A 4 -17.58 4.09 -2.84
C THR A 4 -18.45 3.40 -1.79
N ARG A 5 -18.41 2.06 -1.69
CA ARG A 5 -19.20 1.28 -0.72
C ARG A 5 -18.78 1.51 0.74
N PHE A 6 -17.52 1.90 0.98
CA PHE A 6 -17.04 2.28 2.31
C PHE A 6 -16.87 3.81 2.48
N GLY A 7 -17.58 4.59 1.65
CA GLY A 7 -17.60 6.05 1.78
C GLY A 7 -16.36 6.78 1.24
N ALA A 8 -15.40 6.08 0.62
CA ALA A 8 -14.31 6.78 -0.05
C ALA A 8 -14.82 7.56 -1.26
N LYS A 9 -14.14 8.68 -1.54
CA LYS A 9 -14.46 9.58 -2.66
C LYS A 9 -13.30 9.50 -3.64
N PRO A 10 -13.32 8.65 -4.68
CA PRO A 10 -12.14 8.37 -5.51
C PRO A 10 -11.48 9.61 -6.14
N ASN A 11 -12.23 10.68 -6.37
CA ASN A 11 -11.67 11.94 -6.86
C ASN A 11 -10.86 12.73 -5.81
N ARG A 12 -11.13 12.52 -4.52
CA ARG A 12 -10.42 13.16 -3.39
C ARG A 12 -9.43 12.20 -2.71
N THR A 13 -9.79 10.93 -2.62
CA THR A 13 -9.03 9.87 -1.97
C THR A 13 -8.90 8.67 -2.92
N PRO A 14 -8.18 8.83 -4.05
CA PRO A 14 -7.96 7.74 -5.01
C PRO A 14 -7.14 6.62 -4.40
N CYS A 15 -7.31 5.38 -4.87
CA CYS A 15 -6.36 4.33 -4.56
C CYS A 15 -4.96 4.66 -5.09
N SER A 16 -3.93 4.05 -4.50
CA SER A 16 -2.52 4.28 -4.86
C SER A 16 -2.26 4.10 -6.36
N ALA A 17 -2.79 3.04 -6.98
CA ALA A 17 -2.64 2.78 -8.41
C ALA A 17 -3.26 3.88 -9.29
N GLN A 18 -4.47 4.34 -8.96
CA GLN A 18 -5.13 5.41 -9.70
C GLN A 18 -4.37 6.74 -9.53
N ALA A 19 -3.91 7.05 -8.32
CA ALA A 19 -3.14 8.25 -8.02
C ALA A 19 -1.81 8.26 -8.79
N LEU A 20 -1.09 7.13 -8.78
CA LEU A 20 0.18 6.95 -9.47
C LEU A 20 0.01 7.07 -10.98
N ARG A 21 -0.95 6.34 -11.58
CA ARG A 21 -1.24 6.44 -13.01
C ARG A 21 -1.58 7.87 -13.43
N LYS A 22 -2.41 8.59 -12.67
CA LYS A 22 -2.76 9.98 -12.96
C LYS A 22 -1.52 10.89 -12.94
N ARG A 23 -0.60 10.65 -12.01
CA ARG A 23 0.65 11.40 -11.93
C ARG A 23 1.57 11.11 -13.12
N VAL A 24 1.76 9.85 -13.47
CA VAL A 24 2.57 9.46 -14.65
C VAL A 24 2.01 10.04 -15.94
N LEU A 25 0.69 10.00 -16.14
CA LEU A 25 0.05 10.60 -17.32
C LEU A 25 0.23 12.12 -17.40
N LYS A 26 0.31 12.78 -16.24
CA LYS A 26 0.50 14.23 -16.16
C LYS A 26 1.96 14.62 -16.39
N ASP A 27 2.88 13.93 -15.73
CA ASP A 27 4.28 14.33 -15.64
C ASP A 27 5.15 13.62 -16.69
N GLY A 28 4.61 12.63 -17.40
CA GLY A 28 5.28 11.88 -18.47
C GLY A 28 6.25 10.79 -17.98
N MET A 29 6.47 10.70 -16.66
CA MET A 29 7.38 9.74 -16.05
C MET A 29 6.91 9.31 -14.65
N MET A 30 7.39 8.16 -14.20
CA MET A 30 7.20 7.71 -12.83
C MET A 30 8.13 8.48 -11.88
N PRO A 31 7.62 9.07 -10.78
CA PRO A 31 8.49 9.65 -9.77
C PRO A 31 9.38 8.57 -9.17
N SER A 32 10.68 8.84 -9.11
CA SER A 32 11.62 8.00 -8.38
C SER A 32 11.67 8.44 -6.91
N ILE A 33 11.58 7.46 -6.00
CA ILE A 33 11.63 7.66 -4.55
C ILE A 33 12.83 6.91 -3.98
N ASN A 34 12.84 5.58 -4.16
CA ASN A 34 13.97 4.71 -3.88
C ASN A 34 13.77 3.39 -4.66
N PRO A 35 14.80 2.55 -4.85
CA PRO A 35 14.69 1.37 -5.72
C PRO A 35 13.56 0.40 -5.36
N ILE A 36 13.26 0.21 -4.07
CA ILE A 36 12.19 -0.68 -3.61
C ILE A 36 10.82 -0.10 -3.90
N VAL A 37 10.65 1.20 -3.61
CA VAL A 37 9.41 1.94 -3.88
C VAL A 37 9.14 2.02 -5.38
N ASP A 38 10.18 2.26 -6.17
CA ASP A 38 10.10 2.36 -7.61
C ASP A 38 9.73 1.01 -8.22
N LEU A 39 10.26 -0.10 -7.69
CA LEU A 39 9.90 -1.45 -8.11
C LEU A 39 8.41 -1.72 -7.91
N TYR A 40 7.87 -1.54 -6.70
CA TYR A 40 6.46 -1.87 -6.48
C TYR A 40 5.53 -0.88 -7.20
N ASN A 41 5.95 0.38 -7.41
CA ASN A 41 5.22 1.34 -8.23
C ASN A 41 5.20 0.93 -9.71
N ALA A 42 6.30 0.38 -10.23
CA ALA A 42 6.35 -0.15 -11.59
C ALA A 42 5.41 -1.36 -11.74
N VAL A 43 5.38 -2.27 -10.76
CA VAL A 43 4.40 -3.38 -10.71
C VAL A 43 2.97 -2.84 -10.69
N SER A 44 2.69 -1.86 -9.82
CA SER A 44 1.38 -1.21 -9.72
C SER A 44 0.91 -0.61 -11.05
N LEU A 45 1.80 0.06 -11.78
CA LEU A 45 1.51 0.65 -13.08
C LEU A 45 1.27 -0.42 -14.16
N LYS A 46 2.12 -1.45 -14.22
CA LYS A 46 2.05 -2.49 -15.25
C LYS A 46 0.76 -3.30 -15.15
N TYR A 47 0.36 -3.67 -13.94
CA TYR A 47 -0.80 -4.53 -13.69
C TYR A 47 -2.06 -3.76 -13.27
N ALA A 48 -1.97 -2.43 -13.14
CA ALA A 48 -3.06 -1.55 -12.73
C ALA A 48 -3.69 -1.92 -11.37
N ILE A 49 -2.89 -2.41 -10.42
CA ILE A 49 -3.32 -2.79 -9.07
C ILE A 49 -2.64 -1.93 -7.99
N PRO A 50 -3.32 -1.64 -6.87
CA PRO A 50 -2.65 -1.12 -5.69
C PRO A 50 -1.57 -2.07 -5.21
N VAL A 51 -0.35 -1.55 -5.09
CA VAL A 51 0.76 -2.23 -4.41
C VAL A 51 1.30 -1.27 -3.35
N GLY A 52 1.46 -1.77 -2.13
CA GLY A 52 2.05 -1.04 -1.00
C GLY A 52 3.18 -1.83 -0.37
N GLY A 53 4.20 -1.13 0.11
CA GLY A 53 5.33 -1.69 0.84
C GLY A 53 5.51 -0.99 2.19
N GLU A 54 5.75 -1.75 3.24
CA GLU A 54 5.85 -1.26 4.61
C GLU A 54 7.00 -1.90 5.38
N ASN A 55 7.59 -1.15 6.30
CA ASN A 55 8.58 -1.66 7.22
C ASN A 55 7.89 -2.59 8.23
N TYR A 56 8.18 -3.90 8.14
CA TYR A 56 7.55 -4.90 9.00
C TYR A 56 8.06 -4.82 10.44
N ASP A 57 9.30 -4.37 10.67
CA ASP A 57 9.83 -4.26 12.02
C ASP A 57 9.21 -3.09 12.81
N ALA A 58 8.52 -2.17 12.12
CA ALA A 58 7.76 -1.09 12.75
C ALA A 58 6.33 -1.48 13.18
N TYR A 59 5.89 -2.71 12.87
CA TYR A 59 4.57 -3.21 13.22
C TYR A 59 4.49 -3.63 14.71
N ALA A 60 3.39 -3.29 15.35
CA ALA A 60 3.00 -3.84 16.64
C ALA A 60 1.95 -4.94 16.42
N GLY A 61 2.35 -6.20 16.61
CA GLY A 61 1.48 -7.33 16.30
C GLY A 61 1.44 -7.64 14.80
N ARG A 62 0.26 -8.00 14.28
CA ARG A 62 0.10 -8.41 12.87
C ARG A 62 -0.69 -7.37 12.08
N PRO A 63 -0.40 -7.19 10.77
CA PRO A 63 -1.26 -6.41 9.89
C PRO A 63 -2.67 -6.98 9.83
N LEU A 64 -3.67 -6.10 9.90
CA LEU A 64 -5.08 -6.44 9.85
C LEU A 64 -5.83 -5.46 8.93
N LEU A 65 -6.55 -6.02 7.95
CA LEU A 65 -7.53 -5.29 7.16
C LEU A 65 -8.87 -5.32 7.89
N THR A 66 -9.41 -4.17 8.24
CA THR A 66 -10.68 -4.06 8.98
C THR A 66 -11.47 -2.82 8.59
N VAL A 67 -12.71 -2.75 9.06
CA VAL A 67 -13.53 -1.53 9.03
C VAL A 67 -13.27 -0.73 10.30
N ALA A 68 -12.98 0.55 10.14
CA ALA A 68 -12.67 1.46 11.23
C ALA A 68 -13.91 1.79 12.07
N ASP A 69 -13.73 1.91 13.38
CA ASP A 69 -14.74 2.43 14.31
C ASP A 69 -14.58 3.94 14.61
N GLY A 70 -13.46 4.52 14.17
CA GLY A 70 -13.16 5.95 14.27
C GLY A 70 -12.35 6.34 15.50
N ARG A 71 -11.97 5.39 16.35
CA ARG A 71 -11.08 5.62 17.52
C ARG A 71 -9.63 5.29 17.22
N GLU A 72 -9.35 4.63 16.09
CA GLU A 72 -8.00 4.21 15.73
C GLU A 72 -7.11 5.43 15.45
N ARG A 73 -5.90 5.44 16.01
CA ARG A 73 -4.93 6.52 15.78
C ARG A 73 -4.26 6.35 14.43
N PHE A 74 -4.16 7.41 13.64
CA PHE A 74 -3.42 7.46 12.39
C PHE A 74 -2.39 8.58 12.45
N GLU A 75 -1.12 8.21 12.54
CA GLU A 75 -0.02 9.19 12.48
C GLU A 75 0.29 9.56 11.02
N THR A 76 0.32 10.86 10.76
CA THR A 76 0.68 11.39 9.45
C THR A 76 1.37 12.74 9.56
N VAL A 77 1.83 13.27 8.43
CA VAL A 77 2.43 14.61 8.36
C VAL A 77 1.46 15.58 7.69
N MET A 78 1.26 16.72 8.33
CA MET A 78 0.51 17.85 7.78
C MET A 78 1.36 19.12 7.97
N ASN A 79 1.62 19.86 6.89
CA ASN A 79 2.46 21.06 6.90
C ASN A 79 3.84 20.87 7.54
N GLY A 80 4.44 19.68 7.39
CA GLY A 80 5.75 19.35 7.95
C GLY A 80 5.72 18.88 9.42
N GLU A 81 4.58 18.93 10.09
CA GLU A 81 4.43 18.49 11.47
C GLU A 81 3.76 17.13 11.56
N VAL A 82 4.18 16.32 12.53
CA VAL A 82 3.54 15.04 12.86
C VAL A 82 2.23 15.34 13.56
N VAL A 83 1.14 14.81 13.01
CA VAL A 83 -0.21 14.94 13.54
C VAL A 83 -0.87 13.57 13.68
N ILE A 84 -1.77 13.45 14.65
CA ILE A 84 -2.61 12.27 14.82
C ILE A 84 -4.01 12.62 14.31
N GLU A 85 -4.46 11.88 13.31
CA GLU A 85 -5.84 11.89 12.85
C GLU A 85 -6.53 10.59 13.26
N ASN A 86 -7.86 10.54 13.08
CA ASN A 86 -8.63 9.32 13.18
C ASN A 86 -9.32 9.03 11.82
N PRO A 87 -9.44 7.74 11.42
CA PRO A 87 -10.31 7.36 10.33
C PRO A 87 -11.76 7.72 10.64
N LEU A 88 -12.58 7.97 9.63
CA LEU A 88 -14.03 8.03 9.83
C LEU A 88 -14.56 6.61 10.09
N PRO A 89 -15.58 6.44 10.93
CA PRO A 89 -16.27 5.16 11.07
C PRO A 89 -16.73 4.64 9.70
N GLY A 90 -16.48 3.36 9.44
CA GLY A 90 -16.82 2.72 8.17
C GLY A 90 -15.70 2.77 7.11
N GLU A 91 -14.60 3.51 7.31
CA GLU A 91 -13.44 3.40 6.43
C GLU A 91 -12.85 2.00 6.47
N VAL A 92 -12.55 1.39 5.31
CA VAL A 92 -11.67 0.22 5.26
C VAL A 92 -10.23 0.69 5.52
N ILE A 93 -9.52 0.04 6.42
CA ILE A 93 -8.17 0.43 6.86
C ILE A 93 -7.26 -0.79 7.01
N TRP A 94 -5.98 -0.58 6.75
CA TRP A 94 -4.93 -1.42 7.33
C TRP A 94 -4.51 -0.85 8.68
N ARG A 95 -4.37 -1.73 9.67
CA ARG A 95 -3.90 -1.38 11.00
C ARG A 95 -3.09 -2.50 11.61
N ASP A 96 -2.51 -2.21 12.76
CA ASP A 96 -1.96 -3.18 13.69
C ASP A 96 -2.48 -2.88 15.11
N ASP A 97 -1.80 -3.40 16.14
CA ASP A 97 -2.20 -3.20 17.53
C ASP A 97 -1.97 -1.76 18.02
N ALA A 98 -1.03 -1.02 17.39
CA ALA A 98 -0.70 0.35 17.75
C ALA A 98 -1.57 1.40 17.04
N GLY A 99 -2.05 1.11 15.82
CA GLY A 99 -2.94 2.01 15.09
C GLY A 99 -3.00 1.76 13.59
N VAL A 100 -3.59 2.71 12.88
CA VAL A 100 -3.77 2.66 11.43
C VAL A 100 -2.42 2.81 10.72
N THR A 101 -2.16 1.93 9.76
CA THR A 101 -0.97 1.96 8.89
C THR A 101 -1.32 2.47 7.50
N CYS A 102 -2.54 2.19 7.00
CA CYS A 102 -3.04 2.77 5.76
C CYS A 102 -4.53 3.07 5.82
N ARG A 103 -4.91 4.28 5.39
CA ARG A 103 -6.30 4.74 5.37
C ARG A 103 -6.99 4.50 4.04
N ARG A 104 -8.32 4.31 4.10
CA ARG A 104 -9.21 4.16 2.94
C ARG A 104 -8.70 3.09 1.98
N TRP A 105 -8.38 1.94 2.58
CA TRP A 105 -7.81 0.74 2.00
C TRP A 105 -6.36 0.91 1.55
N ASN A 106 -6.11 1.69 0.51
CA ASN A 106 -4.77 1.86 -0.10
C ASN A 106 -4.57 3.28 -0.62
N TRP A 107 -5.15 4.27 0.05
CA TRP A 107 -5.03 5.68 -0.34
C TRP A 107 -3.85 6.38 0.33
N ARG A 108 -3.74 6.32 1.67
CA ARG A 108 -2.72 7.08 2.42
C ARG A 108 -2.11 6.23 3.51
N GLN A 109 -0.84 5.88 3.31
CA GLN A 109 -0.01 5.24 4.31
C GLN A 109 0.41 6.24 5.40
N GLY A 110 0.50 5.74 6.63
CA GLY A 110 1.01 6.47 7.79
C GLY A 110 2.53 6.56 7.77
N THR A 111 3.08 7.39 8.64
CA THR A 111 4.54 7.59 8.76
C THR A 111 5.23 6.45 9.49
N ARG A 112 4.57 5.84 10.47
CA ARG A 112 5.15 4.84 11.36
C ARG A 112 5.70 3.60 10.64
N THR A 113 4.98 3.11 9.64
CA THR A 113 5.34 1.90 8.86
C THR A 113 5.95 2.24 7.51
N ARG A 114 6.41 3.48 7.32
CA ARG A 114 7.06 3.90 6.06
C ARG A 114 8.27 3.01 5.80
N LEU A 115 8.35 2.54 4.57
CA LEU A 115 9.45 1.72 4.08
C LEU A 115 10.62 2.59 3.62
N GLU A 116 11.82 2.25 4.08
CA GLU A 116 13.10 2.83 3.65
C GLU A 116 13.97 1.74 2.99
N ALA A 117 14.89 2.17 2.12
CA ALA A 117 15.74 1.23 1.35
C ALA A 117 16.69 0.39 2.22
N THR A 118 16.91 0.78 3.48
CA THR A 118 17.77 0.08 4.44
C THR A 118 17.03 -0.92 5.32
N ASP A 119 15.70 -1.00 5.21
CA ASP A 119 14.89 -1.91 6.03
C ASP A 119 15.20 -3.37 5.68
N ARG A 120 15.26 -4.23 6.70
CA ARG A 120 15.63 -5.65 6.54
C ARG A 120 14.43 -6.58 6.39
N ARG A 121 13.28 -6.17 6.92
CA ARG A 121 12.03 -6.94 6.88
C ARG A 121 10.94 -6.05 6.34
N MET A 122 10.43 -6.44 5.18
CA MET A 122 9.46 -5.66 4.42
C MET A 122 8.18 -6.47 4.27
N TRP A 123 7.06 -5.76 4.30
CA TRP A 123 5.73 -6.31 4.05
C TRP A 123 5.16 -5.67 2.80
N PHE A 124 4.75 -6.49 1.84
CA PHE A 124 4.15 -6.03 0.60
C PHE A 124 2.73 -6.55 0.48
N VAL A 125 1.81 -5.67 0.08
CA VAL A 125 0.41 -6.01 -0.18
C VAL A 125 0.07 -5.67 -1.62
N LEU A 126 -0.37 -6.68 -2.38
CA LEU A 126 -0.90 -6.54 -3.73
C LEU A 126 -2.41 -6.79 -3.66
N GLU A 127 -3.23 -5.79 -3.99
CA GLU A 127 -4.67 -5.86 -3.76
C GLU A 127 -5.43 -5.89 -5.09
N SER A 128 -6.20 -6.96 -5.31
CA SER A 128 -7.02 -7.13 -6.50
C SER A 128 -8.52 -7.17 -6.18
N LEU A 129 -9.34 -6.69 -7.10
CA LEU A 129 -10.78 -6.94 -7.12
C LEU A 129 -11.11 -8.08 -8.09
N GLU A 130 -12.27 -8.71 -7.95
CA GLU A 130 -12.72 -9.85 -8.79
C GLU A 130 -12.70 -9.55 -10.30
N THR A 131 -12.83 -8.29 -10.69
CA THR A 131 -12.78 -7.86 -12.10
C THR A 131 -11.38 -7.96 -12.72
N MET A 132 -10.36 -8.30 -11.93
CA MET A 132 -8.99 -8.50 -12.42
C MET A 132 -8.90 -9.78 -13.26
N PRO A 133 -8.15 -9.79 -14.38
CA PRO A 133 -7.90 -11.00 -15.15
C PRO A 133 -7.33 -12.13 -14.28
N VAL A 134 -7.76 -13.35 -14.56
CA VAL A 134 -7.22 -14.56 -13.93
C VAL A 134 -5.71 -14.62 -14.18
N GLY A 135 -4.92 -14.83 -13.13
CA GLY A 135 -3.46 -14.95 -13.21
C GLY A 135 -2.70 -13.62 -13.07
N ALA A 136 -3.31 -12.47 -13.37
CA ALA A 136 -2.59 -11.20 -13.36
C ALA A 136 -2.07 -10.79 -11.96
N LEU A 137 -2.74 -11.19 -10.87
CA LEU A 137 -2.23 -10.99 -9.51
C LEU A 137 -0.99 -11.86 -9.24
N ALA A 138 -0.95 -13.09 -9.76
CA ALA A 138 0.20 -13.97 -9.64
C ALA A 138 1.40 -13.41 -10.43
N GLU A 139 1.17 -12.98 -11.67
CA GLU A 139 2.21 -12.34 -12.49
C GLU A 139 2.76 -11.05 -11.85
N ALA A 140 1.90 -10.25 -11.21
CA ALA A 140 2.32 -9.07 -10.47
C ALA A 140 3.18 -9.44 -9.24
N SER A 141 2.81 -10.50 -8.54
CA SER A 141 3.59 -11.05 -7.43
C SER A 141 4.95 -11.54 -7.92
N ASP A 142 4.99 -12.32 -9.01
CA ASP A 142 6.22 -12.86 -9.57
C ASP A 142 7.17 -11.74 -10.00
N MET A 143 6.66 -10.71 -10.69
CA MET A 143 7.47 -9.54 -11.06
C MET A 143 8.04 -8.81 -9.84
N LEU A 144 7.27 -8.67 -8.77
CA LEU A 144 7.78 -8.06 -7.54
C LEU A 144 8.89 -8.93 -6.93
N VAL A 145 8.69 -10.25 -6.83
CA VAL A 145 9.67 -11.19 -6.29
C VAL A 145 10.97 -11.18 -7.09
N GLU A 146 10.89 -11.25 -8.41
CA GLU A 146 12.06 -11.18 -9.31
C GLU A 146 12.82 -9.86 -9.15
N GLY A 147 12.10 -8.75 -9.06
CA GLY A 147 12.70 -7.44 -8.81
C GLY A 147 13.38 -7.35 -7.44
N LEU A 148 12.76 -7.90 -6.39
CA LEU A 148 13.35 -7.93 -5.05
C LEU A 148 14.63 -8.77 -5.03
N ASN A 149 14.62 -9.95 -5.65
CA ASN A 149 15.82 -10.80 -5.78
C ASN A 149 16.95 -10.13 -6.57
N THR A 150 16.60 -9.26 -7.52
CA THR A 150 17.58 -8.48 -8.29
C THR A 150 18.19 -7.35 -7.47
N LEU A 151 17.36 -6.62 -6.71
CA LEU A 151 17.79 -5.49 -5.88
C LEU A 151 18.51 -5.94 -4.59
N MET A 152 18.09 -7.07 -4.03
CA MET A 152 18.58 -7.64 -2.78
C MET A 152 18.85 -9.13 -3.00
N PRO A 153 20.00 -9.48 -3.61
CA PRO A 153 20.44 -10.86 -3.70
C PRO A 153 20.42 -11.51 -2.31
N ASP A 154 20.01 -12.77 -2.24
CA ASP A 154 19.87 -13.56 -1.00
C ASP A 154 18.69 -13.17 -0.08
N CYS A 155 17.79 -12.28 -0.52
CA CYS A 155 16.56 -12.04 0.24
C CYS A 155 15.68 -13.29 0.28
N LEU A 156 15.04 -13.53 1.43
CA LEU A 156 14.06 -14.61 1.58
C LEU A 156 12.66 -14.02 1.39
N VAL A 157 11.93 -14.53 0.40
CA VAL A 157 10.57 -14.07 0.10
C VAL A 157 9.56 -15.17 0.40
N PHE A 158 8.57 -14.83 1.23
CA PHE A 158 7.42 -15.67 1.54
C PHE A 158 6.17 -15.00 0.98
N ALA A 159 5.53 -15.64 0.00
CA ALA A 159 4.32 -15.15 -0.63
C ALA A 159 3.12 -16.02 -0.26
N GLN A 160 1.99 -15.39 0.06
CA GLN A 160 0.74 -16.08 0.34
C GLN A 160 -0.42 -15.32 -0.30
N ARG A 161 -1.30 -16.06 -0.99
CA ARG A 161 -2.58 -15.52 -1.45
C ARG A 161 -3.63 -15.67 -0.36
N ILE A 162 -4.32 -14.56 -0.06
CA ILE A 162 -5.44 -14.52 0.89
C ILE A 162 -6.69 -14.14 0.10
N ALA A 163 -7.76 -14.91 0.24
CA ALA A 163 -9.09 -14.53 -0.20
C ALA A 163 -9.83 -13.97 1.02
N VAL A 164 -10.42 -12.78 0.88
CA VAL A 164 -11.15 -12.04 1.94
C VAL A 164 -12.59 -11.88 1.53
#